data_AF-A0A1U7IF06-F1
#
_entry.id   AF-A0A1U7IF06-F1
#
_cell.length_a   1.000
_cell.length_b   1.000
_cell.length_c   1.000
_cell.angle_alpha   90.00
_cell.angle_beta   90.00
_cell.angle_gamma   90.00
#
_symmetry.space_group_name_H-M   'P 1'
#
loop_
_entity.id
_entity.type
_entity.pdbx_description
1 polymer ?
#
loop_
_entity_poly.entity_id
_entity_poly.type
_entity_poly.pdbx_seq_one_letter_code
_entity_poly.pdbx_strand_id
1 'polypeptide(L)'
;MLEITLLTLFVGSLGVQATALGGWMRWYQSVVEKEEQEEETLTRYESKINTEMEMLGQSNHISPQGGSQGVPRELRLTGWEFKIVRANRDIFRDPEVLQRLCEEEGEAGWILLEKLDDRRIRFKRPVALRDLIKPEKLAIDPYRTQYGPSNKPLVILGMLAALGAIILPAYLAFSLVSNTLHNSGRNFTQPSGVTTPRQLEPID
;
A
#
# COMPACT_ATOMS: atom_id res chain seq x y z
N MET A 1 20.88 16.17 36.96
CA MET A 1 21.29 14.85 36.42
C MET A 1 20.16 14.20 35.61
N LEU A 2 18.96 14.03 36.17
CA LEU A 2 17.82 13.35 35.51
C LEU A 2 17.30 14.06 34.24
N GLU A 3 17.38 15.38 34.20
CA GLU A 3 16.97 16.21 33.05
C GLU A 3 17.89 16.01 31.83
N ILE A 4 19.20 15.87 32.05
CA ILE A 4 20.21 15.63 31.01
C ILE A 4 20.05 14.20 30.45
N THR A 5 19.71 13.22 31.30
CA THR A 5 19.43 11.86 30.85
C THR A 5 18.14 11.76 30.03
N LEU A 6 17.12 12.57 30.34
CA LEU A 6 15.88 12.62 29.56
C LEU A 6 16.11 13.27 28.19
N LEU A 7 16.84 14.39 28.13
CA LEU A 7 17.13 15.09 26.88
C LEU A 7 17.99 14.25 25.93
N THR A 8 19.00 13.55 26.45
CA THR A 8 19.84 12.66 25.63
C THR A 8 19.08 11.44 25.12
N LEU A 9 18.18 10.88 25.93
CA LEU A 9 17.30 9.78 25.51
C LEU A 9 16.33 10.20 24.39
N PHE A 10 15.75 11.41 24.49
CA PHE A 10 14.80 11.94 23.50
C PHE A 10 15.48 12.27 22.16
N VAL A 11 16.65 12.90 22.20
CA VAL A 11 17.44 13.21 20.99
C VAL A 11 17.94 11.93 20.32
N GLY A 12 18.35 10.93 21.12
CA GLY A 12 18.75 9.62 20.62
C GLY A 12 17.60 8.88 19.92
N SER A 13 16.40 8.85 20.50
CA SER A 13 15.26 8.16 19.90
C SER A 13 14.81 8.81 18.58
N LEU A 14 14.80 10.14 18.52
CA LEU A 14 14.43 10.89 17.31
C LEU A 14 15.40 10.66 16.15
N GLY A 15 16.71 10.59 16.43
CA GLY A 15 17.71 10.31 15.40
C GLY A 15 17.59 8.90 14.81
N VAL A 16 17.32 7.90 15.65
CA VAL A 16 17.12 6.51 15.21
C VAL A 16 15.83 6.36 14.40
N GLN A 17 14.75 7.02 14.83
CA GLN A 17 13.48 7.02 14.09
C GLN A 17 13.61 7.72 12.72
N ALA A 18 14.33 8.85 12.66
CA ALA A 18 14.54 9.58 11.40
C ALA A 18 15.37 8.78 10.39
N THR A 19 16.42 8.09 10.84
CA THR A 19 17.25 7.24 9.97
C THR A 19 16.51 5.99 9.50
N ALA A 20 15.74 5.35 10.38
CA ALA A 20 14.90 4.21 10.02
C ALA A 20 13.81 4.59 9.01
N LEU A 21 13.10 5.70 9.24
CA LEU A 21 12.07 6.20 8.31
C LEU A 21 12.69 6.64 6.98
N GLY A 22 13.83 7.34 7.00
CA GLY A 22 14.54 7.75 5.79
C GLY A 22 15.04 6.58 4.95
N GLY A 23 15.58 5.54 5.60
CA GLY A 23 16.00 4.30 4.94
C GLY A 23 14.82 3.53 4.34
N TRP A 24 13.73 3.41 5.09
CA TRP A 24 12.50 2.75 4.62
C TRP A 24 11.88 3.48 3.42
N MET A 25 11.80 4.82 3.48
CA MET A 25 11.23 5.63 2.40
C MET A 25 12.02 5.50 1.10
N ARG A 26 13.36 5.52 1.17
CA ARG A 26 14.23 5.33 -0.01
C ARG A 26 14.08 3.94 -0.61
N TRP A 27 14.01 2.91 0.23
CA TRP A 27 13.81 1.54 -0.26
C TRP A 27 12.44 1.41 -0.95
N TYR A 28 11.38 1.91 -0.32
CA TYR A 28 10.03 1.88 -0.88
C TYR A 28 9.95 2.61 -2.23
N GLN A 29 10.53 3.81 -2.32
CA GLN A 29 10.60 4.56 -3.59
C GLN A 29 11.35 3.78 -4.67
N SER A 30 12.50 3.18 -4.34
CA SER A 30 13.28 2.42 -5.33
C SER A 30 12.58 1.17 -5.88
N VAL A 31 11.64 0.60 -5.12
CA VAL A 31 10.83 -0.54 -5.57
C VAL A 31 9.72 -0.06 -6.51
N VAL A 32 9.03 1.03 -6.15
CA VAL A 32 7.97 1.62 -6.98
C VAL A 32 8.51 2.17 -8.29
N GLU A 33 9.64 2.88 -8.25
CA GLU A 33 10.26 3.50 -9.43
C GLU A 33 10.76 2.45 -10.44
N LYS A 34 11.23 1.28 -9.96
CA LYS A 34 11.56 0.15 -10.83
C LYS A 34 10.33 -0.43 -11.52
N GLU A 35 9.22 -0.59 -10.80
CA GLU A 35 7.97 -1.05 -11.39
C GLU A 35 7.47 -0.08 -12.47
N GLU A 36 7.55 1.23 -12.22
CA GLU A 36 7.12 2.27 -13.17
C GLU A 36 7.98 2.30 -14.45
N GLN A 37 9.31 2.22 -14.33
CA GLN A 37 10.22 2.18 -15.48
C GLN A 37 9.99 0.94 -16.38
N GLU A 38 9.66 -0.20 -15.77
CA GLU A 38 9.31 -1.42 -16.50
C GLU A 38 7.95 -1.31 -17.23
N GLU A 39 7.03 -0.45 -16.75
CA GLU A 39 5.76 -0.17 -17.41
C GLU A 39 5.91 0.74 -18.63
N GLU A 40 6.73 1.79 -18.54
CA GLU A 40 6.97 2.73 -19.64
C GLU A 40 7.62 2.03 -20.85
N THR A 41 8.54 1.09 -20.59
CA THR A 41 9.27 0.39 -21.66
C THR A 41 8.35 -0.51 -22.49
N LEU A 42 7.35 -1.13 -21.88
CA LEU A 42 6.45 -2.08 -22.55
C LEU A 42 5.25 -1.41 -23.21
N THR A 43 4.67 -0.39 -22.57
CA THR A 43 3.57 0.40 -23.16
C THR A 43 4.01 1.11 -24.44
N ARG A 44 5.28 1.51 -24.55
CA ARG A 44 5.85 2.13 -25.75
C ARG A 44 5.88 1.21 -26.98
N TYR A 45 6.05 -0.10 -26.80
CA TYR A 45 5.99 -1.06 -27.91
C TYR A 45 4.54 -1.30 -28.36
N GLU A 46 3.59 -1.42 -27.42
CA GLU A 46 2.17 -1.55 -27.77
C GLU A 46 1.64 -0.32 -28.51
N SER A 47 1.98 0.90 -28.08
CA SER A 47 1.56 2.11 -28.79
C SER A 47 2.11 2.13 -30.21
N LYS A 48 3.37 1.76 -30.41
CA LYS A 48 3.98 1.68 -31.75
C LYS A 48 3.28 0.64 -32.63
N ILE A 49 2.99 -0.55 -32.12
CA ILE A 49 2.31 -1.62 -32.87
C ILE A 49 0.88 -1.21 -33.22
N ASN A 50 0.15 -0.60 -32.27
CA ASN A 50 -1.21 -0.12 -32.51
C ASN A 50 -1.21 1.02 -33.53
N THR A 51 -0.30 1.99 -33.42
CA THR A 51 -0.13 3.06 -34.41
C THR A 51 0.23 2.51 -35.78
N GLU A 52 1.10 1.50 -35.86
CA GLU A 52 1.48 0.86 -37.12
C GLU A 52 0.32 0.06 -37.74
N MET A 53 -0.47 -0.65 -36.92
CA MET A 53 -1.72 -1.30 -37.36
C MET A 53 -2.81 -0.28 -37.76
N GLU A 54 -2.92 0.86 -37.08
CA GLU A 54 -3.83 1.94 -37.46
C GLU A 54 -3.42 2.58 -38.79
N MET A 55 -2.11 2.74 -39.04
CA MET A 55 -1.59 3.22 -40.33
C MET A 55 -1.77 2.20 -41.46
N LEU A 56 -1.66 0.90 -41.17
CA LEU A 56 -1.94 -0.19 -42.13
C LEU A 56 -3.45 -0.42 -42.35
N GLY A 57 -4.29 -0.03 -41.40
CA GLY A 57 -5.76 -0.13 -41.47
C GLY A 57 -6.47 1.13 -41.98
N GLN A 58 -5.75 2.22 -42.21
CA GLN A 58 -6.29 3.51 -42.68
C GLN A 58 -6.58 3.50 -44.19
N SER A 59 -7.47 2.62 -44.64
CA SER A 59 -8.22 2.81 -45.89
C SER A 59 -9.69 3.15 -45.67
N ASN A 60 -10.19 3.25 -44.43
CA ASN A 60 -11.53 3.78 -44.15
C ASN A 60 -11.57 4.48 -42.78
N HIS A 61 -11.55 5.80 -42.82
CA HIS A 61 -11.53 6.70 -41.66
C HIS A 61 -12.96 7.03 -41.20
N ILE A 62 -13.32 6.70 -39.97
CA ILE A 62 -14.44 7.33 -39.24
C ILE A 62 -13.92 7.74 -37.85
N SER A 63 -13.83 9.05 -37.63
CA SER A 63 -13.48 9.69 -36.35
C SER A 63 -14.44 9.31 -35.22
N PRO A 64 -13.99 9.25 -33.95
CA PRO A 64 -14.87 9.11 -32.81
C PRO A 64 -15.25 10.52 -32.30
N GLN A 65 -16.48 10.95 -32.59
CA GLN A 65 -17.16 11.99 -31.80
C GLN A 65 -18.38 11.36 -31.14
N GLY A 66 -18.47 11.57 -29.82
CA GLY A 66 -19.49 11.18 -28.86
C GLY A 66 -20.76 10.47 -29.36
N GLY A 67 -21.08 9.34 -28.72
CA GLY A 67 -22.43 8.78 -28.76
C GLY A 67 -22.42 7.26 -28.74
N SER A 68 -22.72 6.69 -27.57
CA SER A 68 -23.10 5.30 -27.43
C SER A 68 -24.38 5.03 -28.23
N GLN A 69 -24.27 4.57 -29.47
CA GLN A 69 -25.34 3.82 -30.15
C GLN A 69 -24.81 3.15 -31.43
N GLY A 70 -24.89 1.81 -31.45
CA GLY A 70 -24.94 1.06 -32.70
C GLY A 70 -23.61 0.73 -33.39
N VAL A 71 -22.70 0.02 -32.72
CA VAL A 71 -21.77 -0.85 -33.46
C VAL A 71 -22.59 -2.07 -33.93
N PRO A 72 -22.65 -2.40 -35.24
CA PRO A 72 -23.40 -3.56 -35.73
C PRO A 72 -22.96 -4.84 -35.01
N ARG A 73 -23.91 -5.65 -34.53
CA ARG A 73 -23.63 -6.89 -33.76
C ARG A 73 -22.64 -7.81 -34.45
N GLU A 74 -22.61 -7.83 -35.78
CA GLU A 74 -21.69 -8.66 -36.58
C GLU A 74 -20.22 -8.26 -36.43
N LEU A 75 -19.88 -6.98 -36.28
CA LEU A 75 -18.49 -6.55 -36.10
C LEU A 75 -17.96 -6.81 -34.68
N ARG A 76 -18.86 -6.90 -33.69
CA ARG A 76 -18.49 -7.29 -32.33
C ARG A 76 -18.21 -8.78 -32.19
N LEU A 77 -18.74 -9.63 -33.06
CA LEU A 77 -18.56 -11.08 -32.98
C LEU A 77 -17.19 -11.56 -33.47
N THR A 78 -16.48 -10.75 -34.26
CA THR A 78 -15.15 -11.05 -34.82
C THR A 78 -13.98 -10.41 -34.07
N GLY A 79 -14.22 -9.76 -32.94
CA GLY A 79 -13.19 -9.13 -32.12
C GLY A 79 -12.53 -10.07 -31.10
N TRP A 80 -11.27 -9.78 -30.76
CA TRP A 80 -10.57 -10.37 -29.62
C TRP A 80 -10.44 -9.32 -28.50
N GLU A 81 -10.77 -9.72 -27.28
CA GLU A 81 -10.44 -8.99 -26.06
C GLU A 81 -9.10 -9.49 -25.53
N PHE A 82 -8.31 -8.58 -24.95
CA PHE A 82 -7.02 -8.90 -24.34
C PHE A 82 -7.02 -8.44 -22.90
N LYS A 83 -6.30 -9.17 -22.05
CA LYS A 83 -5.99 -8.74 -20.68
C LYS A 83 -4.60 -9.15 -20.28
N ILE A 84 -4.05 -8.41 -19.32
CA ILE A 84 -2.77 -8.74 -18.69
C ILE A 84 -3.03 -8.98 -17.21
N VAL A 85 -2.71 -10.19 -16.75
CA VAL A 85 -2.75 -10.55 -15.34
C VAL A 85 -1.37 -10.31 -14.76
N ARG A 86 -1.30 -9.54 -13.69
CA ARG A 86 -0.07 -9.09 -13.02
C ARG A 86 0.03 -9.69 -11.63
N ALA A 87 1.24 -9.92 -11.17
CA ALA A 87 1.55 -10.36 -9.83
C ALA A 87 2.62 -9.45 -9.21
N ASN A 88 2.54 -9.23 -7.89
CA ASN A 88 3.52 -8.40 -7.17
C ASN A 88 4.89 -9.08 -7.00
N ARG A 89 5.01 -10.37 -7.34
CA ARG A 89 6.22 -11.19 -7.18
C ARG A 89 6.34 -12.13 -8.37
N ASP A 90 7.53 -12.69 -8.58
CA ASP A 90 7.90 -13.63 -9.66
C ASP A 90 7.26 -15.02 -9.50
N ILE A 91 5.95 -15.07 -9.27
CA ILE A 91 5.20 -16.29 -8.96
C ILE A 91 4.88 -17.11 -10.21
N PHE A 92 4.92 -16.51 -11.40
CA PHE A 92 4.70 -17.23 -12.66
C PHE A 92 5.95 -17.94 -13.18
N ARG A 93 7.06 -17.85 -12.44
CA ARG A 93 8.22 -18.73 -12.64
C ARG A 93 7.87 -20.18 -12.32
N ASP A 94 6.97 -20.40 -11.35
CA ASP A 94 6.51 -21.73 -10.97
C ASP A 94 5.44 -22.22 -11.97
N PRO A 95 5.70 -23.33 -12.69
CA PRO A 95 4.75 -23.87 -13.66
C PRO A 95 3.43 -24.31 -13.02
N GLU A 96 3.42 -24.76 -11.76
CA GLU A 96 2.18 -25.18 -11.08
C GLU A 96 1.23 -23.99 -10.87
N VAL A 97 1.79 -22.85 -10.48
CA VAL A 97 1.04 -21.60 -10.29
C VAL A 97 0.52 -21.09 -11.62
N LEU A 98 1.36 -21.13 -12.67
CA LEU A 98 0.97 -20.75 -14.02
C LEU A 98 -0.18 -21.63 -14.54
N GLN A 99 -0.11 -22.93 -14.32
CA GLN A 99 -1.16 -23.86 -14.73
C GLN A 99 -2.48 -23.57 -14.03
N ARG A 100 -2.46 -23.38 -12.70
CA ARG A 100 -3.66 -23.02 -11.92
C ARG A 100 -4.28 -21.72 -12.43
N LEU A 101 -3.46 -20.71 -12.70
CA LEU A 101 -3.97 -19.46 -13.30
C LEU A 101 -4.65 -19.72 -14.65
N CYS A 102 -4.06 -20.55 -15.51
CA CYS A 102 -4.64 -20.87 -16.82
C CYS A 102 -5.98 -21.61 -16.68
N GLU A 103 -6.11 -22.49 -15.69
CA GLU A 103 -7.36 -23.19 -15.38
C GLU A 103 -8.44 -22.21 -14.90
N GLU A 104 -8.12 -21.39 -13.90
CA GLU A 104 -9.02 -20.36 -13.37
C GLU A 104 -9.47 -19.37 -14.45
N GLU A 105 -8.56 -18.93 -15.31
CA GLU A 105 -8.87 -17.98 -16.38
C GLU A 105 -9.59 -18.64 -17.55
N GLY A 106 -9.31 -19.92 -17.79
CA GLY A 106 -10.01 -20.76 -18.75
C GLY A 106 -11.50 -20.89 -18.45
N GLU A 107 -11.89 -20.95 -17.16
CA GLU A 107 -13.31 -20.95 -16.76
C GLU A 107 -14.06 -19.71 -17.24
N ALA A 108 -13.37 -18.55 -17.28
CA ALA A 108 -13.90 -17.30 -17.78
C ALA A 108 -13.70 -17.11 -19.31
N GLY A 109 -13.27 -18.16 -20.01
CA GLY A 109 -13.07 -18.20 -21.46
C GLY A 109 -11.79 -17.52 -21.94
N TRP A 110 -10.87 -17.20 -21.04
CA TRP A 110 -9.59 -16.62 -21.39
C TRP A 110 -8.60 -17.69 -21.84
N ILE A 111 -7.90 -17.41 -22.93
CA ILE A 111 -6.91 -18.29 -23.53
C ILE A 111 -5.54 -17.63 -23.37
N LEU A 112 -4.57 -18.37 -22.81
CA LEU A 112 -3.20 -17.90 -22.70
C LEU A 112 -2.66 -17.52 -24.09
N LEU A 113 -2.19 -16.29 -24.23
CA LEU A 113 -1.58 -15.81 -25.48
C LEU A 113 -0.06 -15.88 -25.38
N GLU A 114 0.50 -15.23 -24.36
CA GLU A 114 1.94 -15.17 -24.16
C GLU A 114 2.26 -14.87 -22.69
N LYS A 115 3.45 -15.33 -22.25
CA LYS A 115 4.03 -14.99 -20.97
C LYS A 115 5.04 -13.87 -21.19
N LEU A 116 4.74 -12.67 -20.68
CA LEU A 116 5.59 -11.49 -20.86
C LEU A 116 6.84 -11.59 -19.99
N ASP A 117 6.67 -11.97 -18.73
CA ASP A 117 7.75 -12.18 -17.75
C ASP A 117 7.28 -13.13 -16.63
N ASP A 118 8.03 -13.22 -15.52
CA ASP A 118 7.67 -14.07 -14.35
C ASP A 118 6.56 -13.43 -13.46
N ARG A 119 6.04 -12.25 -13.81
CA ARG A 119 5.01 -11.49 -13.08
C ARG A 119 3.79 -11.09 -13.91
N ARG A 120 3.83 -11.22 -15.22
CA ARG A 120 2.83 -10.71 -16.16
C ARG A 120 2.57 -11.71 -17.26
N ILE A 121 1.29 -12.01 -17.45
CA ILE A 121 0.82 -12.94 -18.46
C ILE A 121 -0.30 -12.30 -19.24
N ARG A 122 -0.25 -12.43 -20.57
CA ARG A 122 -1.27 -11.91 -21.47
C ARG A 122 -2.22 -13.03 -21.89
N PHE A 123 -3.51 -12.74 -21.79
CA PHE A 123 -4.59 -13.60 -22.22
C PHE A 123 -5.40 -12.93 -23.33
N LYS A 124 -6.05 -13.75 -24.15
CA LYS A 124 -7.02 -13.31 -25.16
C LYS A 124 -8.34 -14.07 -25.02
N ARG A 125 -9.45 -13.44 -25.41
CA ARG A 125 -10.77 -14.06 -25.42
C ARG A 125 -11.61 -13.54 -26.59
N PRO A 126 -12.36 -14.38 -27.32
CA PRO A 126 -13.31 -13.90 -28.31
C PRO A 126 -14.39 -13.03 -27.67
N VAL A 127 -14.71 -11.88 -28.27
CA VAL A 127 -15.74 -10.97 -27.74
C VAL A 127 -17.11 -11.67 -27.65
N ALA A 128 -17.41 -12.63 -28.54
CA ALA A 128 -18.64 -13.41 -28.49
C ALA A 128 -18.81 -14.21 -27.18
N LEU A 129 -17.73 -14.63 -26.53
CA LEU A 129 -17.78 -15.37 -25.26
C LEU A 129 -18.17 -14.49 -24.07
N ARG A 130 -18.04 -13.16 -24.19
CA ARG A 130 -18.41 -12.22 -23.14
C ARG A 130 -19.91 -12.29 -22.80
N ASP A 131 -20.75 -12.37 -23.83
CA ASP A 131 -22.21 -12.38 -23.64
C ASP A 131 -22.73 -13.77 -23.23
N LEU A 132 -21.97 -14.82 -23.55
CA LEU A 132 -22.31 -16.21 -23.23
C LEU A 132 -21.95 -16.58 -21.78
N ILE A 133 -20.84 -16.05 -21.27
CA ILE A 133 -20.35 -16.34 -19.92
C ILE A 133 -20.99 -15.35 -18.94
N LYS A 134 -21.86 -15.85 -18.07
CA LYS A 134 -22.47 -15.03 -17.01
C LYS A 134 -21.48 -14.85 -15.85
N PRO A 135 -21.03 -13.61 -15.54
CA PRO A 135 -20.05 -13.36 -14.48
C PRO A 135 -20.55 -13.81 -13.10
N GLU A 136 -21.86 -13.81 -12.88
CA GLU A 136 -22.50 -14.22 -11.62
C GLU A 136 -22.29 -15.70 -11.27
N LYS A 137 -21.93 -16.54 -12.24
CA LYS A 137 -21.74 -17.99 -12.03
C LYS A 137 -20.29 -18.39 -11.80
N LEU A 138 -19.36 -17.46 -11.94
CA LEU A 138 -17.93 -17.71 -11.84
C LEU A 138 -17.47 -17.54 -10.40
N ALA A 139 -16.54 -18.38 -9.96
CA ALA A 139 -15.91 -18.25 -8.65
C ALA A 139 -15.03 -17.00 -8.55
N ILE A 140 -14.54 -16.52 -9.70
CA ILE A 140 -13.56 -15.44 -9.79
C ILE A 140 -14.01 -14.41 -10.83
N ASP A 141 -13.74 -13.13 -10.55
CA ASP A 141 -13.99 -12.04 -11.49
C ASP A 141 -13.18 -12.23 -12.80
N PRO A 142 -13.86 -12.32 -13.97
CA PRO A 142 -13.22 -12.44 -15.28
C PRO A 142 -12.29 -11.28 -15.64
N TYR A 143 -12.52 -10.10 -15.08
CA TYR A 143 -11.79 -8.88 -15.40
C TYR A 143 -10.70 -8.56 -14.37
N ARG A 144 -10.38 -9.49 -13.47
CA ARG A 144 -9.24 -9.32 -12.56
C ARG A 144 -7.93 -9.16 -13.34
N THR A 145 -7.12 -8.20 -12.91
CA THR A 145 -5.80 -7.91 -13.48
C THR A 145 -4.67 -8.18 -12.49
N GLN A 146 -4.98 -8.58 -11.26
CA GLN A 146 -4.04 -8.80 -10.17
C GLN A 146 -4.19 -10.24 -9.66
N TYR A 147 -3.08 -10.96 -9.54
CA TYR A 147 -3.01 -12.34 -9.08
C TYR A 147 -2.03 -12.48 -7.91
N GLY A 148 -2.44 -13.26 -6.92
CA GLY A 148 -1.66 -13.53 -5.71
C GLY A 148 -2.11 -12.73 -4.48
N PRO A 149 -1.46 -12.96 -3.33
CA PRO A 149 -1.85 -12.36 -2.06
C PRO A 149 -1.63 -10.84 -2.08
N SER A 150 -2.67 -10.09 -1.73
CA SER A 150 -2.54 -8.65 -1.55
C SER A 150 -1.70 -8.35 -0.30
N ASN A 151 -0.72 -7.44 -0.38
CA ASN A 151 0.11 -7.03 0.76
C ASN A 151 -0.64 -6.19 1.81
N LYS A 152 -1.96 -5.99 1.65
CA LYS A 152 -2.82 -5.19 2.51
C LYS A 152 -2.69 -5.50 4.02
N PRO A 153 -2.67 -6.78 4.48
CA PRO A 153 -2.60 -7.05 5.91
C PRO A 153 -1.22 -6.69 6.51
N LEU A 154 -0.14 -6.85 5.74
CA LEU A 154 1.20 -6.48 6.17
C LEU A 154 1.33 -4.96 6.33
N VAL A 155 0.72 -4.19 5.42
CA VAL A 155 0.68 -2.72 5.49
C VAL A 155 -0.10 -2.25 6.71
N ILE A 156 -1.26 -2.85 7.00
CA ILE A 156 -2.06 -2.54 8.20
C ILE A 156 -1.26 -2.84 9.48
N LEU A 157 -0.59 -4.00 9.54
CA LEU A 157 0.24 -4.37 10.68
C LEU A 157 1.40 -3.40 10.87
N GLY A 158 2.06 -3.00 9.79
CA GLY A 158 3.12 -1.99 9.81
C GLY A 158 2.63 -0.63 10.33
N MET A 159 1.43 -0.20 9.91
CA MET A 159 0.80 1.03 10.40
C MET A 159 0.54 0.98 11.91
N LEU A 160 0.00 -0.13 12.40
CA LEU A 160 -0.23 -0.36 13.83
C LEU A 160 1.08 -0.35 14.63
N ALA A 161 2.13 -1.00 14.11
CA ALA A 161 3.45 -1.00 14.74
C ALA A 161 4.06 0.41 14.81
N ALA A 162 3.93 1.20 13.73
CA ALA A 162 4.40 2.58 13.69
C ALA A 162 3.66 3.49 14.69
N LEU A 163 2.33 3.35 14.80
CA LEU A 163 1.55 4.06 15.81
C LEU A 163 1.98 3.67 17.22
N GLY A 164 2.18 2.38 17.48
CA GLY A 164 2.71 1.88 18.75
C GLY A 164 4.07 2.49 19.10
N ALA A 165 4.99 2.55 18.13
CA ALA A 165 6.32 3.12 18.31
C ALA A 165 6.33 4.63 18.61
N ILE A 166 5.27 5.37 18.26
CA ILE A 166 5.12 6.80 18.56
C ILE A 166 4.40 6.99 19.91
N ILE A 167 3.32 6.24 20.15
CA ILE A 167 2.45 6.42 21.32
C ILE A 167 3.12 5.89 22.60
N LEU A 168 3.83 4.75 22.55
CA LEU A 168 4.47 4.16 23.74
C LEU A 168 5.51 5.10 24.38
N PRO A 169 6.49 5.66 23.65
CA PRO A 169 7.45 6.58 24.23
C PRO A 169 6.81 7.86 24.77
N ALA A 170 5.82 8.41 24.06
CA ALA A 170 5.09 9.60 24.50
C ALA A 170 4.34 9.37 25.83
N TYR A 171 3.68 8.21 25.97
CA TYR A 171 2.97 7.85 27.19
C TYR A 171 3.92 7.62 28.37
N LEU A 172 5.04 6.91 28.15
CA LEU A 172 6.05 6.67 29.19
C LEU A 172 6.69 7.98 29.68
N ALA A 173 6.99 8.90 28.76
CA ALA A 173 7.50 10.23 29.12
C ALA A 173 6.49 11.00 29.99
N PHE A 174 5.22 11.02 29.59
CA PHE A 174 4.15 11.67 30.36
C PHE A 174 3.96 11.05 31.76
N SER A 175 4.00 9.71 31.85
CA SER A 175 3.90 8.96 33.11
C SER A 175 5.03 9.30 34.08
N LEU A 176 6.27 9.36 33.60
CA LEU A 176 7.43 9.68 34.43
C LEU A 176 7.37 11.12 34.94
N VAL A 177 7.01 12.08 34.09
CA VAL A 177 6.90 13.50 34.46
C VAL A 177 5.76 13.73 35.47
N SER A 178 4.60 13.12 35.26
CA SER A 178 3.46 13.29 36.18
C SER A 178 3.74 12.68 37.56
N ASN A 179 4.36 11.50 37.65
CA ASN A 179 4.75 10.89 38.92
C ASN A 179 5.81 11.70 39.68
N THR A 180 6.81 12.24 38.98
CA THR A 180 7.87 13.06 39.60
C THR A 180 7.34 14.39 40.15
N LEU A 181 6.43 15.06 39.44
CA LEU A 181 5.77 16.26 39.94
C LEU A 181 4.88 15.96 41.16
N HIS A 182 4.11 14.85 41.12
CA HIS A 182 3.22 14.49 42.22
C HIS A 182 3.97 14.13 43.52
N ASN A 183 5.10 13.42 43.42
CA ASN A 183 5.93 13.11 44.60
C ASN A 183 6.68 14.32 45.16
N SER A 184 7.01 15.33 44.34
CA SER A 184 7.71 16.53 44.82
C SER A 184 6.81 17.43 45.69
N GLY A 185 5.50 17.44 45.44
CA GLY A 185 4.52 18.19 46.25
C GLY A 185 4.32 17.64 47.66
N ARG A 186 4.62 16.36 47.91
CA ARG A 186 4.45 15.72 49.23
C ARG A 186 5.58 16.01 50.22
N ASN A 187 6.78 16.34 49.74
CA ASN A 187 7.94 16.57 50.61
C ASN A 187 8.03 18.00 51.18
N PHE A 188 7.13 18.91 50.79
CA PHE A 188 7.18 20.32 51.21
C PHE A 188 6.31 20.65 52.44
N THR A 189 5.63 19.67 53.04
CA THR A 189 4.76 19.88 54.23
C THR A 189 5.32 19.18 55.47
N GLN A 190 6.43 19.71 56.01
CA GLN A 190 6.73 19.57 57.44
C GLN A 190 6.67 20.98 58.07
N PRO A 191 5.60 21.33 58.81
CA PRO A 191 5.60 22.56 59.59
C PRO A 191 6.52 22.39 60.80
N SER A 192 7.59 23.19 60.85
CA SER A 192 8.46 23.34 62.02
C SER A 192 7.64 23.88 63.21
N GLY A 193 7.86 23.27 64.37
CA GLY A 193 7.07 23.46 65.58
C GLY A 193 6.97 24.90 66.08
N VAL A 194 5.79 25.22 66.59
CA VAL A 194 5.41 26.47 67.26
C VAL A 194 6.15 26.58 68.60
N THR A 195 7.00 27.60 68.74
CA THR A 195 7.60 27.98 70.03
C THR A 195 6.68 28.98 70.74
N THR A 196 6.21 28.60 71.93
CA THR A 196 5.32 29.34 72.84
C THR A 196 5.89 30.70 73.29
N PRO A 197 5.10 31.80 73.32
CA PRO A 197 5.55 33.05 73.92
C PRO A 197 5.42 33.05 75.46
N ARG A 198 6.48 33.53 76.11
CA ARG A 198 6.69 33.65 77.56
C ARG A 198 5.83 34.79 78.12
N GLN A 199 5.12 34.53 79.22
CA GLN A 199 4.33 35.52 79.94
C GLN A 199 5.19 36.67 80.51
N LEU A 200 4.65 37.89 80.43
CA LEU A 200 5.14 39.11 81.08
C LEU A 200 4.67 39.13 82.54
N GLU A 201 5.61 39.25 83.49
CA GLU A 201 5.31 39.58 84.89
C GLU A 201 5.16 41.09 85.10
N PRO A 202 4.39 41.53 86.10
CA PRO A 202 4.11 42.93 86.36
C PRO A 202 5.18 43.61 87.23
N ILE A 203 5.19 44.93 87.09
CA ILE A 203 6.07 45.93 87.70
C ILE A 203 5.73 46.10 89.19
N ASP A 204 6.76 46.15 90.04
CA ASP A 204 6.85 46.97 91.26
C ASP A 204 8.32 47.39 91.48
#